data_AF-A0A1G2FWI3-F1
#
_entry.id   AF-A0A1G2FWI3-F1
#
_cell.length_a   1.000
_cell.length_b   1.000
_cell.length_c   1.000
_cell.angle_alpha   90.00
_cell.angle_beta   90.00
_cell.angle_gamma   90.00
#
_symmetry.space_group_name_H-M   'P 1'
#
loop_
_entity.id
_entity.type
_entity.pdbx_description
1 polymer ?
#
loop_
_entity_poly.entity_id
_entity_poly.type
_entity_poly.pdbx_seq_one_letter_code
_entity_poly.pdbx_strand_id
1 'polypeptide(L)'
;MSLIKERNQEKLFVVVALVMLVAWEVFVKFFASIPILHLIVTFQLDKFFHVIGGAFLAGVFLLLSRNLQLLQTLLLVLVFAVFFEVLEFLFDGEVIDFFYNRPDLWVGDLVGDIIAGLAGAVLYWKATLGRKKVTQA
;
A
#
# COMPACT_ATOMS: atom_id res chain seq x y z
N MET A 1 -1.75 -1.74 28.04
CA MET A 1 -1.61 -3.06 27.36
C MET A 1 -0.14 -3.45 27.40
N SER A 2 0.26 -4.73 27.48
CA SER A 2 1.69 -5.07 27.54
C SER A 2 2.37 -4.80 26.19
N LEU A 3 3.62 -4.31 26.20
CA LEU A 3 4.42 -4.04 24.99
C LEU A 3 4.52 -5.26 24.06
N ILE A 4 4.52 -6.45 24.63
CA ILE A 4 4.54 -7.73 23.89
C ILE A 4 3.23 -7.91 23.09
N LYS A 5 2.08 -7.61 23.71
CA LYS A 5 0.76 -7.74 23.06
C LYS A 5 0.61 -6.75 21.91
N GLU A 6 1.07 -5.52 22.07
CA GLU A 6 1.07 -4.50 21.00
C GLU A 6 1.94 -4.94 19.82
N ARG A 7 3.16 -5.42 20.09
CA ARG A 7 4.06 -5.90 19.04
C ARG A 7 3.49 -7.11 18.30
N ASN A 8 2.78 -8.00 18.98
CA ASN A 8 2.13 -9.14 18.34
C ASN A 8 0.95 -8.72 17.45
N GLN A 9 0.18 -7.70 17.85
CA GLN A 9 -0.89 -7.16 17.02
C GLN A 9 -0.36 -6.50 15.73
N GLU A 10 0.75 -5.77 15.82
CA GLU A 10 1.37 -5.16 14.64
C GLU A 10 1.95 -6.22 13.69
N LYS A 11 2.61 -7.26 14.24
CA LYS A 11 3.07 -8.40 13.42
C LYS A 11 1.88 -9.09 12.73
N LEU A 12 0.81 -9.35 13.47
CA LEU A 12 -0.40 -9.95 12.91
C LEU A 12 -0.98 -9.08 11.80
N PHE A 13 -1.07 -7.76 12.02
CA PHE A 13 -1.52 -6.83 10.99
C PHE A 13 -0.65 -6.92 9.73
N VAL A 14 0.68 -6.85 9.86
CA VAL A 14 1.61 -6.91 8.71
C VAL A 14 1.45 -8.23 7.96
N VAL A 15 1.27 -9.35 8.65
CA VAL A 15 1.03 -10.66 8.02
C VAL A 15 -0.31 -10.69 7.29
N VAL A 16 -1.40 -10.21 7.93
CA VAL A 16 -2.72 -10.19 7.31
C VAL A 16 -2.74 -9.27 6.08
N ALA A 17 -2.14 -8.09 6.17
CA ALA A 17 -2.05 -7.16 5.05
C ALA A 17 -1.25 -7.78 3.89
N LEU A 18 -0.13 -8.46 4.17
CA LEU A 18 0.63 -9.19 3.16
C LEU A 18 -0.21 -10.28 2.48
N VAL A 19 -0.94 -11.09 3.26
CA VAL A 19 -1.81 -12.14 2.71
C VAL A 19 -2.89 -11.54 1.81
N MET A 20 -3.49 -10.42 2.21
CA MET A 20 -4.48 -9.72 1.39
C MET A 20 -3.90 -9.19 0.08
N LEU A 21 -2.70 -8.60 0.11
CA LEU A 21 -2.02 -8.09 -1.09
C LEU A 21 -1.66 -9.25 -2.03
N VAL A 22 -1.08 -10.33 -1.52
CA VAL A 22 -0.76 -11.52 -2.33
C VAL A 22 -2.03 -12.13 -2.92
N ALA A 23 -3.12 -12.21 -2.16
CA ALA A 23 -4.39 -12.74 -2.66
C ALA A 23 -4.98 -11.86 -3.78
N TRP A 24 -4.85 -10.53 -3.66
CA TRP A 24 -5.24 -9.58 -4.70
C TRP A 24 -4.42 -9.77 -5.97
N GLU A 25 -3.10 -9.80 -5.87
CA GLU A 25 -2.20 -10.01 -7.02
C GLU A 25 -2.49 -11.33 -7.74
N VAL A 26 -2.68 -12.41 -6.97
CA VAL A 26 -3.05 -13.72 -7.53
C VAL A 26 -4.41 -13.66 -8.22
N PHE A 27 -5.40 -12.95 -7.64
CA PHE A 27 -6.70 -12.75 -8.27
C PHE A 27 -6.56 -12.01 -9.61
N VAL A 28 -5.86 -10.87 -9.63
CA VAL A 28 -5.66 -10.06 -10.84
C VAL A 28 -4.94 -10.88 -11.91
N LYS A 29 -3.85 -11.58 -11.56
CA LYS A 29 -3.02 -12.27 -12.56
C LYS A 29 -3.66 -13.53 -13.14
N PHE A 30 -4.41 -14.29 -12.33
CA PHE A 30 -4.89 -15.62 -12.74
C PHE A 30 -6.40 -15.71 -12.94
N PHE A 31 -7.18 -14.76 -12.41
CA PHE A 31 -8.64 -14.85 -12.39
C PHE A 31 -9.35 -13.62 -12.99
N ALA A 32 -8.72 -12.45 -13.04
CA ALA A 32 -9.34 -11.26 -13.62
C ALA A 32 -9.29 -11.30 -15.15
N SER A 33 -10.44 -11.58 -15.77
CA SER A 33 -10.64 -11.39 -17.21
C SER A 33 -10.54 -9.92 -17.62
N ILE A 34 -10.30 -9.62 -18.91
CA ILE A 34 -10.25 -8.23 -19.42
C ILE A 34 -11.47 -7.37 -19.00
N PRO A 35 -12.72 -7.86 -19.09
CA PRO A 35 -13.88 -7.10 -18.58
C PRO A 35 -13.78 -6.76 -17.09
N ILE A 36 -13.20 -7.64 -16.28
CA ILE A 36 -12.98 -7.39 -14.84
C ILE A 36 -11.89 -6.35 -14.65
N LEU A 37 -10.78 -6.44 -15.39
CA LEU A 37 -9.71 -5.44 -15.35
C LEU A 37 -10.23 -4.04 -15.72
N HIS A 38 -11.08 -3.95 -16.75
CA HIS A 38 -11.75 -2.68 -17.08
C HIS A 38 -12.62 -2.16 -15.95
N LEU A 39 -13.36 -3.02 -15.25
CA LEU A 39 -14.16 -2.61 -14.08
C LEU A 39 -13.27 -2.12 -12.93
N ILE A 40 -12.16 -2.81 -12.67
CA ILE A 40 -11.18 -2.42 -11.64
C ILE A 40 -10.65 -1.02 -11.93
N VAL A 41 -10.16 -0.77 -13.15
CA VAL A 41 -9.62 0.54 -13.56
C VAL A 41 -10.71 1.63 -13.59
N THR A 42 -11.90 1.33 -14.12
CA THR A 42 -13.01 2.30 -14.23
C THR A 42 -13.50 2.76 -12.87
N PHE A 43 -13.65 1.83 -11.92
CA PHE A 43 -14.14 2.12 -10.57
C PHE A 43 -13.02 2.32 -9.55
N GLN A 44 -11.75 2.27 -9.97
CA GLN A 44 -10.57 2.51 -9.14
C GLN A 44 -10.57 1.58 -7.89
N LEU A 45 -10.96 0.32 -8.08
CA LEU A 45 -11.17 -0.64 -6.98
C LEU A 45 -9.87 -1.10 -6.33
N ASP A 46 -8.80 -1.08 -7.11
CA ASP A 46 -7.42 -1.38 -6.71
C ASP A 46 -6.90 -0.37 -5.67
N LYS A 47 -7.43 0.86 -5.62
CA LYS A 47 -7.05 1.89 -4.63
C LYS A 47 -7.27 1.44 -3.18
N PHE A 48 -8.23 0.56 -2.93
CA PHE A 48 -8.40 -0.06 -1.62
C PHE A 48 -7.18 -0.91 -1.22
N PHE A 49 -6.64 -1.68 -2.17
CA PHE A 49 -5.45 -2.50 -1.95
C PHE A 49 -4.20 -1.64 -1.85
N HIS A 50 -4.13 -0.50 -2.53
CA HIS A 50 -3.06 0.48 -2.34
C HIS A 50 -3.06 1.12 -0.95
N VAL A 51 -4.24 1.42 -0.39
CA VAL A 51 -4.36 1.82 1.04
C VAL A 51 -3.82 0.73 1.96
N ILE A 52 -4.14 -0.54 1.69
CA ILE A 52 -3.59 -1.67 2.45
C ILE A 52 -2.07 -1.77 2.28
N GLY A 53 -1.56 -1.59 1.06
CA GLY A 53 -0.13 -1.60 0.73
C GLY A 53 0.65 -0.53 1.49
N GLY A 54 0.16 0.70 1.50
CA GLY A 54 0.75 1.79 2.28
C GLY A 54 0.74 1.54 3.78
N ALA A 55 -0.35 0.98 4.30
CA ALA A 55 -0.45 0.60 5.71
C ALA A 55 0.51 -0.55 6.05
N PHE A 56 0.66 -1.54 5.17
CA PHE A 56 1.61 -2.64 5.28
C PHE A 56 3.05 -2.13 5.37
N LEU A 57 3.47 -1.28 4.42
CA LEU A 57 4.82 -0.71 4.39
C LEU A 57 5.11 0.11 5.66
N ALA A 58 4.18 0.97 6.07
CA ALA A 58 4.30 1.69 7.34
C ALA A 58 4.43 0.75 8.55
N GLY A 59 3.68 -0.37 8.55
CA GLY A 59 3.78 -1.43 9.54
C GLY A 59 5.15 -2.10 9.59
N VAL A 60 5.70 -2.45 8.43
CA VAL A 60 7.05 -3.00 8.32
C VAL A 60 8.08 -2.01 8.86
N PHE A 61 8.05 -0.76 8.40
CA PHE A 61 9.02 0.26 8.84
C PHE A 61 8.95 0.53 10.34
N LEU A 62 7.75 0.60 10.92
CA LEU A 62 7.58 0.81 12.37
C LEU A 62 7.96 -0.42 13.21
N LEU A 63 7.84 -1.63 12.66
CA LEU A 63 8.36 -2.85 13.30
C LEU A 63 9.88 -2.88 13.33
N LEU A 64 10.53 -2.39 12.26
CA LEU A 64 11.99 -2.28 12.15
C LEU A 64 12.55 -1.11 12.99
N SER A 65 11.86 0.04 13.00
CA SER A 65 12.28 1.23 13.73
C SER A 65 11.11 1.95 14.38
N ARG A 66 11.07 1.90 15.72
CA ARG A 66 9.97 2.44 16.55
C ARG A 66 9.91 3.95 16.64
N ASN A 67 10.97 4.62 16.19
CA ASN A 67 11.19 6.06 16.35
C ASN A 67 10.94 6.82 15.04
N LEU A 68 10.45 6.15 13.99
CA LEU A 68 10.14 6.82 12.74
C LEU A 68 9.00 7.83 12.92
N GLN A 69 9.30 9.07 12.56
CA GLN A 69 8.32 10.14 12.48
C GLN A 69 7.40 9.90 11.29
N LEU A 70 6.23 10.55 11.28
CA LEU A 70 5.27 10.42 10.19
C LEU A 70 5.91 10.78 8.86
N LEU A 71 6.59 11.92 8.77
CA LEU A 71 7.25 12.37 7.54
C LEU A 71 8.26 11.33 7.02
N GLN A 72 9.09 10.76 7.89
CA GLN A 72 10.05 9.72 7.52
C GLN A 72 9.34 8.47 6.99
N THR A 73 8.23 8.07 7.63
CA THR A 73 7.41 6.94 7.19
C THR A 73 6.80 7.21 5.81
N LEU A 74 6.25 8.40 5.59
CA LEU A 74 5.66 8.80 4.31
C LEU A 74 6.70 8.86 3.19
N LEU A 75 7.90 9.37 3.46
CA LEU A 75 8.99 9.39 2.49
C LEU A 75 9.43 7.98 2.12
N LEU A 76 9.55 7.07 3.09
CA LEU A 76 9.89 5.67 2.80
C LEU A 76 8.81 4.96 1.97
N VAL A 77 7.54 5.20 2.28
CA VAL A 77 6.41 4.66 1.50
C VAL A 77 6.39 5.24 0.09
N LEU A 78 6.61 6.55 -0.07
CA LEU A 78 6.68 7.21 -1.38
C LEU A 78 7.83 6.64 -2.23
N VAL A 79 9.01 6.46 -1.64
CA VAL A 79 10.15 5.85 -2.33
C VAL A 79 9.81 4.44 -2.80
N PHE A 80 9.13 3.64 -1.96
CA PHE A 80 8.69 2.30 -2.33
C PHE A 80 7.64 2.30 -3.44
N ALA A 81 6.64 3.19 -3.37
CA ALA A 81 5.60 3.31 -4.38
C ALA A 81 6.21 3.67 -5.74
N VAL A 82 7.06 4.71 -5.79
CA VAL A 82 7.76 5.10 -7.03
C VAL A 82 8.66 3.99 -7.54
N PHE A 83 9.37 3.28 -6.65
CA PHE A 83 10.21 2.15 -7.05
C PHE A 83 9.37 1.02 -7.66
N PHE A 84 8.21 0.71 -7.08
CA PHE A 84 7.31 -0.33 -7.58
C PHE A 84 6.76 0.02 -8.97
N GLU A 85 6.31 1.26 -9.17
CA GLU A 85 5.84 1.78 -10.46
C GLU A 85 6.91 1.69 -11.55
N VAL A 86 8.16 1.98 -11.20
CA VAL A 86 9.29 1.80 -12.12
C VAL A 86 9.47 0.32 -12.48
N LEU A 87 9.29 -0.60 -11.54
CA LEU A 87 9.36 -2.04 -11.85
C LEU A 87 8.18 -2.47 -12.74
N GLU A 88 6.96 -2.04 -12.45
CA GLU A 88 5.80 -2.34 -13.29
C GLU A 88 6.00 -1.81 -14.71
N PHE A 89 6.46 -0.57 -14.87
CA PHE A 89 6.76 -0.01 -16.18
C PHE A 89 7.86 -0.79 -16.93
N LEU A 90 8.82 -1.42 -16.24
CA LEU A 90 9.90 -2.18 -16.88
C LEU A 90 9.52 -3.62 -17.23
N PHE A 91 8.57 -4.22 -16.51
CA PHE A 91 8.31 -5.65 -16.58
C PHE A 91 6.87 -6.02 -16.97
N ASP A 92 5.91 -5.10 -16.88
CA ASP A 92 4.53 -5.32 -17.26
C ASP A 92 4.20 -4.70 -18.63
N GLY A 93 4.00 -5.56 -19.62
CA GLY A 93 3.65 -5.14 -20.98
C GLY A 93 2.32 -4.38 -21.06
N GLU A 94 1.38 -4.63 -20.14
CA GLU A 94 0.10 -3.93 -20.10
C GLU A 94 0.27 -2.48 -19.64
N VAL A 95 1.13 -2.25 -18.64
CA VAL A 95 1.47 -0.91 -18.14
C VAL A 95 2.21 -0.10 -19.20
N ILE A 96 3.15 -0.72 -19.92
CA ILE A 96 3.86 -0.08 -21.04
C ILE A 96 2.87 0.34 -22.14
N ASP A 97 1.94 -0.55 -22.52
CA ASP A 97 0.92 -0.24 -23.53
C ASP A 97 0.02 0.92 -23.07
N PHE A 98 -0.42 0.90 -21.81
CA PHE A 98 -1.22 1.97 -21.23
C PHE A 98 -0.49 3.32 -21.23
N PHE A 99 0.80 3.33 -20.88
CA PHE A 99 1.63 4.53 -20.89
C PHE A 99 1.73 5.15 -22.29
N TYR A 100 1.95 4.35 -23.34
CA TYR A 100 2.11 4.88 -24.70
C TYR A 100 0.79 5.24 -25.37
N ASN A 101 -0.30 4.50 -25.09
CA ASN A 101 -1.57 4.68 -25.78
C ASN A 101 -2.56 5.58 -25.02
N ARG A 102 -2.48 5.64 -23.68
CA ARG A 102 -3.37 6.38 -22.77
C ARG A 102 -2.60 7.01 -21.59
N PRO A 103 -1.63 7.91 -21.86
CA PRO A 103 -0.78 8.48 -20.81
C PRO A 103 -1.56 9.28 -19.76
N ASP A 104 -2.71 9.86 -20.13
CA ASP A 104 -3.61 10.56 -19.22
C ASP A 104 -4.17 9.63 -18.13
N LEU A 105 -4.58 8.43 -18.52
CA LEU A 105 -5.11 7.44 -17.60
C LEU A 105 -3.99 6.85 -16.73
N TRP A 106 -2.82 6.57 -17.31
CA TRP A 106 -1.66 6.07 -16.56
C TRP A 106 -1.20 7.07 -15.48
N VAL A 107 -1.07 8.36 -15.81
CA VAL A 107 -0.70 9.39 -14.81
C VAL A 107 -1.76 9.49 -13.71
N GLY A 108 -3.04 9.46 -14.07
CA GLY A 108 -4.14 9.50 -13.10
C GLY A 108 -4.10 8.31 -12.13
N ASP A 109 -3.81 7.12 -12.65
CA ASP A 109 -3.71 5.88 -11.90
C ASP A 109 -2.53 5.93 -10.91
N LEU A 110 -1.32 6.21 -11.41
CA LEU A 110 -0.10 6.41 -10.63
C LEU A 110 -0.30 7.41 -9.47
N VAL A 111 -0.90 8.58 -9.77
CA VAL A 111 -1.15 9.60 -8.75
C VAL A 111 -2.15 9.09 -7.71
N GLY A 112 -3.19 8.38 -8.16
CA GLY A 112 -4.16 7.74 -7.28
C GLY A 112 -3.52 6.72 -6.34
N ASP A 113 -2.59 5.91 -6.84
CA ASP A 113 -1.89 4.86 -6.10
C ASP A 113 -0.98 5.45 -5.03
N ILE A 114 -0.22 6.49 -5.39
CA ILE A 114 0.60 7.24 -4.44
C ILE A 114 -0.28 7.85 -3.34
N ILE A 115 -1.39 8.51 -3.69
CA ILE A 115 -2.29 9.11 -2.69
C ILE A 115 -2.90 8.05 -1.77
N ALA A 116 -3.37 6.94 -2.33
CA ALA A 116 -3.94 5.82 -1.59
C ALA A 116 -2.92 5.18 -0.64
N GLY A 117 -1.71 4.91 -1.12
CA GLY A 117 -0.61 4.38 -0.32
C GLY A 117 -0.21 5.32 0.83
N LEU A 118 -0.07 6.61 0.56
CA LEU A 118 0.22 7.59 1.61
C LEU A 118 -0.92 7.69 2.63
N ALA A 119 -2.18 7.63 2.20
CA ALA A 119 -3.33 7.61 3.10
C ALA A 119 -3.30 6.37 4.02
N GLY A 120 -3.02 5.19 3.47
CA GLY A 120 -2.83 3.96 4.23
C GLY A 120 -1.74 4.07 5.29
N ALA A 121 -0.60 4.65 4.92
CA ALA A 121 0.51 4.89 5.84
C ALA A 121 0.12 5.83 6.99
N VAL A 122 -0.59 6.92 6.70
CA VAL A 122 -1.11 7.85 7.72
C VAL A 122 -2.08 7.14 8.68
N LEU A 123 -3.02 6.35 8.14
CA LEU A 123 -4.00 5.62 8.95
C LEU A 123 -3.31 4.65 9.91
N TYR A 124 -2.36 3.86 9.40
CA TYR A 124 -1.62 2.91 10.22
C TYR A 124 -0.76 3.61 11.29
N TRP A 125 -0.03 4.67 10.90
CA TRP A 125 0.82 5.43 11.82
C TRP A 125 -0.02 6.05 12.96
N LYS A 126 -1.17 6.66 12.64
CA LYS A 126 -2.12 7.19 13.64
C LYS A 126 -2.66 6.10 14.55
N ALA A 127 -3.09 4.96 13.99
CA ALA A 127 -3.59 3.83 14.78
C ALA A 127 -2.52 3.25 15.73
N THR A 128 -1.24 3.40 15.40
CA THR A 128 -0.13 2.87 16.19
C THR A 128 0.33 3.87 17.27
N LEU A 129 0.35 5.18 17.01
CA LEU A 129 0.71 6.19 18.01
C LEU A 129 -0.43 6.64 18.91
N GLY A 130 -1.68 6.55 18.44
CA GLY A 130 -2.85 6.68 19.31
C GLY A 130 -2.80 5.70 20.48
N ARG A 131 -2.25 4.49 20.25
CA ARG A 131 -2.02 3.49 21.31
C ARG A 131 -0.94 3.91 22.30
N LYS A 132 0.16 4.54 21.85
CA LYS A 132 1.26 4.97 22.74
C LYS A 132 0.83 6.05 23.74
N LYS A 133 -0.06 6.99 23.36
CA LYS A 133 -0.58 8.03 24.27
C LYS A 133 -1.48 7.47 25.38
N VAL A 134 -2.25 6.42 25.10
CA VAL A 134 -3.16 5.79 26.07
C VAL A 134 -2.41 4.94 27.10
N THR A 135 -1.24 4.40 26.75
CA THR A 135 -0.40 3.63 27.70
C THR A 135 0.48 4.47 28.62
N GLN A 136 0.57 5.78 28.40
CA GLN A 136 1.38 6.70 29.20
C GLN A 136 0.54 7.64 30.09
N ALA A 137 -0.80 7.51 30.07
CA ALA A 137 -1.74 8.21 30.93
C ALA A 137 -2.36 7.21 31.93
#